data_AF-A0A1J8Q2E6-F1
#
_entry.id   AF-A0A1J8Q2E6-F1
#
_cell.length_a   1.000
_cell.length_b   1.000
_cell.length_c   1.000
_cell.angle_alpha   90.00
_cell.angle_beta   90.00
_cell.angle_gamma   90.00
#
_symmetry.space_group_name_H-M   'P 1'
#
loop_
_entity.id
_entity.type
_entity.pdbx_description
1 polymer ?
#
loop_
_entity_poly.entity_id
_entity_poly.type
_entity_poly.pdbx_seq_one_letter_code
_entity_poly.pdbx_strand_id
1 'polypeptide(L)'
;MASRKFSARLLAYIAKGKSLAGVKDADRAFGGVNVIIIGDFHQFPPIASRRSASLYWPCNPSKDSAEELLGRKLYGEFKIVVRLKEQVRVIDPEWLDLLRHVRHDSCRAHHIELLQSLVITNPACRLTDFVTPPWNEAPCHSVHHHWNTAMAQARCREAGTQLFICTAYDTFQGRRLTLAEQFSVATKPKIRGKQNERATLSNRVELAIGMKVMVTSNVETDLDIADGARGEIIKIVLDEQETALSPLAPIVDLTYPPAFILVKMSRTKSNWRVLTKMSYHWFH
;
A
#
# COMPACT_ATOMS: atom_id res chain seq x y z
N MET A 1 -9.55 6.46 7.16
CA MET A 1 -9.52 7.39 6.01
C MET A 1 -10.80 7.29 5.17
N ALA A 2 -11.96 7.73 5.66
CA ALA A 2 -13.21 7.74 4.89
C ALA A 2 -13.80 9.15 4.80
N SER A 3 -14.23 9.56 3.61
CA SER A 3 -14.84 10.88 3.39
C SER A 3 -16.36 10.82 3.40
N ARG A 4 -17.01 11.97 3.64
CA ARG A 4 -18.47 12.09 3.57
C ARG A 4 -18.99 11.73 2.17
N LYS A 5 -18.32 12.20 1.13
CA LYS A 5 -18.63 11.86 -0.27
C LYS A 5 -18.54 10.36 -0.54
N PHE A 6 -17.51 9.68 -0.03
CA PHE A 6 -17.38 8.24 -0.15
C PHE A 6 -18.55 7.51 0.51
N SER A 7 -18.95 7.89 1.72
CA SER A 7 -20.09 7.30 2.43
C SER A 7 -21.40 7.42 1.65
N ALA A 8 -21.71 8.61 1.13
CA ALA A 8 -22.90 8.83 0.31
C ALA A 8 -22.93 7.98 -0.96
N ARG A 9 -21.78 7.83 -1.63
CA ARG A 9 -21.66 6.99 -2.83
C ARG A 9 -21.81 5.51 -2.50
N LEU A 10 -21.19 5.06 -1.41
CA LEU A 10 -21.31 3.68 -0.94
C LEU A 10 -22.79 3.32 -0.69
N LEU A 11 -23.54 4.20 -0.02
CA LEU A 11 -24.99 4.05 0.12
C LEU A 11 -25.67 3.88 -1.25
N ALA A 12 -25.45 4.83 -2.16
CA ALA A 12 -26.12 4.86 -3.45
C ALA A 12 -25.87 3.59 -4.26
N TYR A 13 -24.64 3.06 -4.24
CA TYR A 13 -24.30 1.82 -4.92
C TYR A 13 -24.95 0.59 -4.27
N ILE A 14 -24.97 0.50 -2.94
CA ILE A 14 -25.63 -0.61 -2.23
C ILE A 14 -27.14 -0.59 -2.49
N ALA A 15 -27.78 0.57 -2.37
CA ALA A 15 -29.21 0.73 -2.64
C ALA A 15 -29.56 0.37 -4.08
N LYS A 16 -28.76 0.84 -5.05
CA LYS A 16 -28.92 0.48 -6.47
C LYS A 16 -28.78 -1.03 -6.69
N GLY A 17 -27.74 -1.65 -6.12
CA GLY A 17 -27.53 -3.10 -6.23
C GLY A 17 -28.70 -3.91 -5.66
N LYS A 18 -29.21 -3.54 -4.49
CA LYS A 18 -30.36 -4.20 -3.87
C LYS A 18 -31.67 -3.99 -4.63
N SER A 19 -31.89 -2.80 -5.18
CA SER A 19 -33.05 -2.53 -6.03
C SER A 19 -33.03 -3.41 -7.29
N LEU A 20 -31.88 -3.53 -7.95
CA LEU A 20 -31.72 -4.42 -9.12
C LEU A 20 -31.94 -5.90 -8.78
N ALA A 21 -31.62 -6.31 -7.55
CA ALA A 21 -31.88 -7.66 -7.05
C ALA A 21 -33.33 -7.89 -6.56
N GLY A 22 -34.23 -6.91 -6.70
CA GLY A 22 -35.63 -7.03 -6.29
C GLY A 22 -35.85 -7.06 -4.77
N VAL A 23 -34.87 -6.61 -3.98
CA VAL A 23 -34.97 -6.58 -2.52
C VAL A 23 -35.85 -5.40 -2.08
N LYS A 24 -36.86 -5.67 -1.24
CA LYS A 24 -37.88 -4.69 -0.82
C LYS A 24 -37.34 -3.52 0.02
N ASP A 25 -36.22 -3.70 0.71
CA ASP A 25 -35.65 -2.71 1.65
C ASP A 25 -34.67 -1.69 1.01
N ALA A 26 -34.80 -1.43 -0.30
CA ALA A 26 -33.87 -0.55 -1.01
C ALA A 26 -33.94 0.93 -0.56
N ASP A 27 -35.02 1.32 0.10
CA ASP A 27 -35.28 2.64 0.66
C ASP A 27 -34.63 2.87 2.04
N ARG A 28 -34.26 1.79 2.74
CA ARG A 28 -33.56 1.87 4.04
C ARG A 28 -32.12 2.33 3.86
N ALA A 29 -31.54 2.94 4.90
CA ALA A 29 -30.12 3.27 4.92
C ALA A 29 -29.26 2.03 4.64
N PHE A 30 -28.28 2.17 3.76
CA PHE A 30 -27.44 1.10 3.18
C PHE A 30 -28.26 -0.06 2.60
N GLY A 31 -29.46 0.22 2.09
CA GLY A 31 -30.42 -0.79 1.61
C GLY A 31 -30.77 -1.83 2.69
N GLY A 32 -30.74 -1.46 3.96
CA GLY A 32 -31.00 -2.38 5.08
C GLY A 32 -29.84 -3.32 5.43
N VAL A 33 -28.62 -3.05 4.95
CA VAL A 33 -27.41 -3.77 5.40
C VAL A 33 -27.02 -3.31 6.81
N ASN A 34 -26.67 -4.26 7.67
CA ASN A 34 -26.04 -3.96 8.95
C ASN A 34 -24.61 -3.46 8.70
N VAL A 35 -24.34 -2.19 9.00
CA VAL A 35 -23.03 -1.57 8.81
C VAL A 35 -22.35 -1.37 10.15
N ILE A 36 -21.10 -1.81 10.27
CA ILE A 36 -20.23 -1.54 11.42
C ILE A 36 -19.05 -0.72 10.91
N ILE A 37 -18.86 0.48 11.49
CA ILE A 37 -17.72 1.34 11.18
C ILE A 37 -16.67 1.17 12.27
N ILE A 38 -15.47 0.75 11.89
CA ILE A 38 -14.33 0.57 12.78
C ILE A 38 -13.21 1.49 12.31
N GLY A 39 -12.63 2.26 13.22
CA GLY A 39 -11.52 3.14 12.88
C GLY A 39 -11.04 3.99 14.06
N ASP A 40 -9.95 4.71 13.82
CA ASP A 40 -9.38 5.66 14.75
C ASP A 40 -9.32 7.05 14.11
N PHE A 41 -9.96 8.04 14.75
CA PHE A 41 -10.03 9.42 14.26
C PHE A 41 -8.71 10.20 14.38
N HIS A 42 -7.72 9.66 15.10
CA HIS A 42 -6.38 10.24 15.18
C HIS A 42 -5.44 9.72 14.07
N GLN A 43 -5.92 8.82 13.21
CA GLN A 43 -5.20 8.44 11.99
C GLN A 43 -5.37 9.51 10.89
N PHE A 44 -4.67 9.32 9.77
CA PHE A 44 -4.69 10.28 8.67
C PHE A 44 -6.11 10.58 8.15
N PRO A 45 -6.38 11.84 7.77
CA PRO A 45 -7.61 12.21 7.09
C PRO A 45 -7.65 11.55 5.69
N PRO A 46 -8.81 11.55 5.01
CA PRO A 46 -8.91 10.95 3.68
C PRO A 46 -7.95 11.63 2.68
N ILE A 47 -7.20 10.81 1.94
CA ILE A 47 -6.19 11.25 0.98
C ILE A 47 -6.83 12.02 -0.18
N ALA A 48 -6.11 12.98 -0.75
CA ALA A 48 -6.53 13.81 -1.90
C ALA A 48 -7.87 14.55 -1.67
N SER A 49 -8.19 14.83 -0.40
CA SER A 49 -9.39 15.59 -0.03
C SER A 49 -9.05 16.66 1.00
N ARG A 50 -9.90 17.68 1.10
CA ARG A 50 -9.83 18.67 2.18
C ARG A 50 -10.00 17.96 3.53
N ARG A 51 -9.28 18.40 4.58
CA ARG A 51 -9.42 17.82 5.94
C ARG A 51 -10.88 17.78 6.42
N SER A 52 -11.65 18.81 6.06
CA SER A 52 -13.08 18.92 6.34
C SER A 52 -13.99 17.95 5.57
N ALA A 53 -13.45 17.16 4.63
CA ALA A 53 -14.20 16.10 3.94
C ALA A 53 -14.29 14.80 4.76
N SER A 54 -13.56 14.71 5.87
CA SER A 54 -13.59 13.55 6.78
C SER A 54 -15.02 13.25 7.25
N LEU A 55 -15.36 11.98 7.36
CA LEU A 55 -16.72 11.52 7.65
C LEU A 55 -17.32 12.16 8.92
N TYR A 56 -16.50 12.34 9.95
CA TYR A 56 -16.87 12.88 11.26
C TYR A 56 -16.83 14.41 11.33
N TRP A 57 -16.32 15.10 10.31
CA TRP A 57 -16.19 16.55 10.33
C TRP A 57 -17.57 17.25 10.23
N PRO A 58 -17.81 18.36 10.95
CA PRO A 58 -19.07 19.10 10.84
C PRO A 58 -19.36 19.58 9.41
N CYS A 59 -20.64 19.64 9.06
CA CYS A 59 -21.07 20.21 7.78
C CYS A 59 -20.92 21.74 7.77
N ASN A 60 -20.60 22.27 6.60
CA ASN A 60 -20.76 23.65 6.23
C ASN A 60 -21.66 23.73 4.98
N PRO A 61 -22.97 24.01 5.14
CA PRO A 61 -23.93 24.04 4.03
C PRO A 61 -23.58 25.01 2.90
N SER A 62 -22.81 26.07 3.20
CA SER A 62 -22.37 27.04 2.18
C SER A 62 -21.25 26.54 1.27
N LYS A 63 -20.52 25.49 1.69
CA LYS A 63 -19.32 24.97 1.01
C LYS A 63 -19.42 23.50 0.63
N ASP A 64 -20.26 22.74 1.31
CA ASP A 64 -20.36 21.30 1.13
C ASP A 64 -21.35 20.94 0.03
N SER A 65 -20.97 19.96 -0.78
CA SER A 65 -21.85 19.40 -1.80
C SER A 65 -23.01 18.61 -1.18
N ALA A 66 -24.10 18.44 -1.95
CA ALA A 66 -25.23 17.60 -1.53
C ALA A 66 -24.79 16.17 -1.13
N GLU A 67 -23.82 15.59 -1.83
CA GLU A 67 -23.24 14.28 -1.47
C GLU A 67 -22.53 14.32 -0.11
N GLU A 68 -21.81 15.38 0.22
CA GLU A 68 -21.13 15.50 1.52
C GLU A 68 -22.11 15.75 2.67
N LEU A 69 -23.17 16.52 2.41
CA LEU A 69 -24.26 16.71 3.38
C LEU A 69 -24.98 15.39 3.65
N LEU A 70 -25.31 14.63 2.60
CA LEU A 70 -25.92 13.30 2.72
C LEU A 70 -25.01 12.34 3.47
N GLY A 71 -23.73 12.28 3.12
CA GLY A 71 -22.74 11.42 3.78
C GLY A 71 -22.62 11.68 5.28
N ARG A 72 -22.68 12.95 5.70
CA ARG A 72 -22.70 13.32 7.12
C ARG A 72 -24.01 12.99 7.81
N LYS A 73 -25.14 13.16 7.12
CA LYS A 73 -26.46 12.79 7.64
C LYS A 73 -26.48 11.29 7.97
N LEU A 74 -26.05 10.45 7.03
CA LEU A 74 -25.93 8.99 7.19
C LEU A 74 -25.01 8.62 8.34
N TYR A 75 -23.85 9.26 8.45
CA TYR A 75 -22.96 9.04 9.58
C TYR A 75 -23.62 9.38 10.93
N GLY A 76 -24.52 10.37 10.96
CA GLY A 76 -25.30 10.73 12.14
C GLY A 76 -26.42 9.74 12.51
N GLU A 77 -26.74 8.77 11.65
CA GLU A 77 -27.74 7.73 11.94
C GLU A 77 -27.18 6.63 12.84
N PHE A 78 -25.85 6.49 12.93
CA PHE A 78 -25.20 5.59 13.87
C PHE A 78 -25.38 6.10 15.31
N LYS A 79 -26.22 5.42 16.10
CA LYS A 79 -26.52 5.79 17.49
C LYS A 79 -25.69 5.05 18.53
N ILE A 80 -25.20 3.87 18.18
CA ILE A 80 -24.40 3.04 19.06
C ILE A 80 -22.93 3.34 18.79
N VAL A 81 -22.22 3.83 19.82
CA VAL A 81 -20.79 4.09 19.76
C VAL A 81 -20.10 3.25 20.82
N VAL A 82 -19.20 2.37 20.38
CA VAL A 82 -18.36 1.56 21.27
C VAL A 82 -16.95 2.12 21.24
N ARG A 83 -16.43 2.53 22.41
CA ARG A 83 -15.06 3.01 22.56
C ARG A 83 -14.20 1.95 23.25
N LEU A 84 -13.29 1.34 22.49
CA LEU A 84 -12.25 0.46 23.04
C LEU A 84 -11.24 1.31 23.81
N LYS A 85 -10.94 0.92 25.05
CA LYS A 85 -10.00 1.64 25.95
C LYS A 85 -8.67 0.93 26.12
N GLU A 86 -8.68 -0.40 25.96
CA GLU A 86 -7.50 -1.22 26.14
C GLU A 86 -6.69 -1.30 24.85
N GLN A 87 -5.40 -1.01 24.96
CA GLN A 87 -4.41 -1.11 23.90
C GLN A 87 -3.57 -2.35 24.18
N VAL A 88 -3.57 -3.29 23.23
CA VAL A 88 -2.89 -4.60 23.38
C VAL A 88 -1.60 -4.71 22.56
N ARG A 89 -1.27 -3.71 21.71
CA ARG A 89 -0.11 -3.77 20.81
C ARG A 89 1.20 -3.35 21.47
N VAL A 90 1.18 -2.28 22.25
CA VAL A 90 2.38 -1.71 22.88
C VAL A 90 2.40 -2.14 24.34
N ILE A 91 3.33 -3.03 24.65
CA ILE A 91 3.55 -3.59 25.99
C ILE A 91 4.51 -2.74 26.82
N ASP A 92 5.37 -1.96 26.16
CA ASP A 92 6.34 -1.09 26.81
C ASP A 92 5.63 0.11 27.47
N PRO A 93 5.73 0.29 28.80
CA PRO A 93 4.98 1.30 29.52
C PRO A 93 5.42 2.74 29.20
N GLU A 94 6.70 2.95 28.91
CA GLU A 94 7.27 4.26 28.57
C GLU A 94 6.77 4.71 27.17
N TRP A 95 6.81 3.79 26.21
CA TRP A 95 6.28 4.00 24.86
C TRP A 95 4.75 4.17 24.87
N LEU A 96 4.04 3.43 25.73
CA LEU A 96 2.61 3.59 25.89
C LEU A 96 2.24 4.97 26.45
N ASP A 97 3.00 5.47 27.43
CA ASP A 97 2.80 6.81 27.98
C ASP A 97 3.03 7.89 26.93
N LEU A 98 4.12 7.77 26.16
CA LEU A 98 4.40 8.65 25.03
C LEU A 98 3.24 8.67 24.03
N LEU A 99 2.80 7.51 23.53
CA LEU A 99 1.75 7.43 22.50
C LEU A 99 0.41 7.99 23.00
N ARG A 100 0.11 7.85 24.29
CA ARG A 100 -1.07 8.47 24.91
C ARG A 100 -0.98 9.99 24.90
N HIS A 101 0.18 10.56 25.21
CA HIS A 101 0.37 12.01 25.21
C HIS A 101 0.43 12.59 23.79
N VAL A 102 1.06 11.89 22.84
CA VAL A 102 1.05 12.24 21.40
C VAL A 102 -0.37 12.31 20.87
N ARG A 103 -1.22 11.34 21.24
CA ARG A 103 -2.62 11.29 20.79
C ARG A 103 -3.43 12.52 21.23
N HIS A 104 -3.17 13.06 22.41
CA HIS A 104 -3.93 14.14 23.02
C HIS A 104 -3.21 15.50 23.00
N ASP A 105 -2.12 15.60 22.23
CA ASP A 105 -1.31 16.83 22.13
C ASP A 105 -0.83 17.34 23.51
N SER A 106 -0.35 16.42 24.35
CA SER A 106 0.04 16.68 25.74
C SER A 106 1.47 16.21 26.06
N CYS A 107 2.32 16.11 25.04
CA CYS A 107 3.72 15.73 25.20
C CYS A 107 4.46 16.63 26.20
N ARG A 108 5.39 16.03 26.93
CA ARG A 108 6.21 16.66 27.99
C ARG A 108 7.67 16.58 27.58
N ALA A 109 8.57 17.26 28.29
CA ALA A 109 10.00 17.28 27.96
C ALA A 109 10.59 15.86 27.77
N HIS A 110 10.39 14.95 28.73
CA HIS A 110 10.90 13.58 28.63
C HIS A 110 10.32 12.79 27.44
N HIS A 111 9.08 13.07 27.01
CA HIS A 111 8.50 12.46 25.81
C HIS A 111 9.26 12.88 24.54
N ILE A 112 9.68 14.15 24.48
CA ILE A 112 10.46 14.67 23.36
C ILE A 112 11.89 14.11 23.40
N GLU A 113 12.50 14.03 24.57
CA GLU A 113 13.81 13.41 24.77
C GLU A 113 13.80 11.94 24.33
N LEU A 114 12.76 11.18 24.68
CA LEU A 114 12.56 9.80 24.24
C LEU A 114 12.49 9.71 22.71
N LEU A 115 11.71 10.56 22.05
CA LEU A 115 11.64 10.61 20.58
C LEU A 115 12.99 10.99 19.96
N GLN A 116 13.70 11.96 20.55
CA GLN A 116 15.03 12.38 20.09
C GLN A 116 16.07 11.26 20.25
N SER A 117 15.93 10.40 21.25
CA SER A 117 16.78 9.22 21.43
C SER A 117 16.62 8.19 20.31
N LEU A 118 15.61 8.30 19.44
CA LEU A 118 15.45 7.41 18.28
C LEU A 118 16.16 7.92 17.02
N VAL A 119 16.71 9.13 17.06
CA VAL A 119 17.47 9.68 15.95
C VAL A 119 18.83 9.00 15.93
N ILE A 120 19.14 8.29 14.85
CA ILE A 120 20.36 7.47 14.71
C ILE A 120 21.64 8.28 14.97
N THR A 121 21.65 9.57 14.65
CA THR A 121 22.79 10.46 14.88
C THR A 121 22.89 11.00 16.32
N ASN A 122 21.94 10.70 17.18
CA ASN A 122 21.96 11.12 18.58
C ASN A 122 22.90 10.21 19.40
N PRO A 123 23.85 10.75 20.18
CA PRO A 123 24.71 9.95 21.05
C PRO A 123 23.96 9.10 22.08
N ALA A 124 22.77 9.53 22.49
CA ALA A 124 21.89 8.78 23.39
C ALA A 124 21.05 7.71 22.67
N CYS A 125 21.22 7.55 21.35
CA CYS A 125 20.47 6.56 20.58
C CYS A 125 20.87 5.16 20.99
N ARG A 126 19.87 4.37 21.43
CA ARG A 126 20.07 2.94 21.61
C ARG A 126 20.33 2.34 20.23
N LEU A 127 21.55 1.83 20.03
CA LEU A 127 21.93 1.15 18.80
C LEU A 127 20.99 -0.03 18.59
N THR A 128 20.13 0.11 17.58
CA THR A 128 19.26 -0.98 17.14
C THR A 128 20.05 -1.84 16.18
N ASP A 129 20.19 -3.13 16.51
CA ASP A 129 20.80 -4.08 15.59
C ASP A 129 19.81 -4.39 14.47
N PHE A 130 20.09 -3.86 13.27
CA PHE A 130 19.29 -4.07 12.08
C PHE A 130 19.57 -5.40 11.38
N VAL A 131 20.54 -6.19 11.86
CA VAL A 131 20.96 -7.46 11.25
C VAL A 131 20.27 -8.65 11.93
N THR A 132 19.80 -8.49 13.17
CA THR A 132 19.08 -9.53 13.91
C THR A 132 17.55 -9.31 13.94
N PRO A 133 16.76 -10.39 14.13
CA PRO A 133 15.32 -10.27 14.34
C PRO A 133 14.98 -9.46 15.60
N PRO A 134 13.89 -8.67 15.59
CA PRO A 134 12.90 -8.55 14.51
C PRO A 134 13.22 -7.48 13.46
N TRP A 135 14.33 -6.74 13.60
CA TRP A 135 14.61 -5.54 12.79
C TRP A 135 15.12 -5.85 11.39
N ASN A 136 15.80 -6.97 11.21
CA ASN A 136 16.23 -7.46 9.90
C ASN A 136 15.08 -7.83 8.94
N GLU A 137 13.85 -7.86 9.45
CA GLU A 137 12.61 -8.13 8.70
C GLU A 137 11.62 -6.95 8.75
N ALA A 138 11.96 -5.83 9.41
CA ALA A 138 11.06 -4.70 9.62
C ALA A 138 10.86 -3.86 8.32
N PRO A 139 9.62 -3.54 7.91
CA PRO A 139 9.38 -2.65 6.76
C PRO A 139 9.64 -1.17 7.11
N CYS A 140 10.51 -0.48 6.37
CA CYS A 140 10.89 0.92 6.65
C CYS A 140 10.30 1.96 5.65
N HIS A 141 9.26 2.71 6.05
CA HIS A 141 8.39 3.49 5.16
C HIS A 141 8.97 4.72 4.43
N SER A 142 9.94 5.42 5.01
CA SER A 142 10.34 6.75 4.54
C SER A 142 11.54 6.77 3.59
N VAL A 143 12.35 5.70 3.56
CA VAL A 143 13.59 5.60 2.74
C VAL A 143 13.59 4.30 1.91
N HIS A 144 12.40 3.70 1.70
CA HIS A 144 12.21 2.36 1.15
C HIS A 144 13.04 2.06 -0.08
N HIS A 145 13.13 2.96 -1.07
CA HIS A 145 13.83 2.62 -2.31
C HIS A 145 15.32 2.40 -2.09
N HIS A 146 16.02 3.34 -1.46
CA HIS A 146 17.46 3.19 -1.19
C HIS A 146 17.74 2.06 -0.20
N TRP A 147 16.90 1.90 0.83
CA TRP A 147 17.08 0.84 1.81
C TRP A 147 16.80 -0.54 1.23
N ASN A 148 15.70 -0.71 0.48
CA ASN A 148 15.36 -1.97 -0.17
C ASN A 148 16.42 -2.33 -1.21
N THR A 149 16.91 -1.37 -2.00
CA THR A 149 18.03 -1.58 -2.94
C THR A 149 19.31 -2.00 -2.22
N ALA A 150 19.72 -1.27 -1.18
CA ALA A 150 20.92 -1.60 -0.41
C ALA A 150 20.82 -2.98 0.25
N MET A 151 19.66 -3.30 0.82
CA MET A 151 19.37 -4.60 1.44
C MET A 151 19.33 -5.73 0.40
N ALA A 152 18.73 -5.51 -0.77
CA ALA A 152 18.72 -6.48 -1.86
C ALA A 152 20.14 -6.80 -2.32
N GLN A 153 20.96 -5.78 -2.55
CA GLN A 153 22.37 -5.95 -2.94
C GLN A 153 23.21 -6.64 -1.85
N ALA A 154 23.02 -6.29 -0.57
CA ALA A 154 23.72 -6.93 0.54
C ALA A 154 23.35 -8.41 0.64
N ARG A 155 22.05 -8.72 0.64
CA ARG A 155 21.54 -10.10 0.72
C ARG A 155 21.99 -10.95 -0.46
N CYS A 156 21.97 -10.40 -1.68
CA CYS A 156 22.46 -11.11 -2.86
C CYS A 156 23.96 -11.45 -2.75
N ARG A 157 24.77 -10.52 -2.23
CA ARG A 157 26.20 -10.75 -1.99
C ARG A 157 26.45 -11.83 -0.92
N GLU A 158 25.70 -11.80 0.18
CA GLU A 158 25.81 -12.80 1.25
C GLU A 158 25.36 -14.19 0.80
N ALA A 159 24.25 -14.28 0.07
CA ALA A 159 23.67 -15.55 -0.39
C ALA A 159 24.33 -16.09 -1.68
N GLY A 160 25.19 -15.29 -2.34
CA GLY A 160 25.76 -15.64 -3.64
C GLY A 160 24.72 -15.72 -4.76
N THR A 161 23.59 -15.03 -4.63
CA THR A 161 22.50 -15.05 -5.62
C THR A 161 22.59 -13.87 -6.58
N GLN A 162 22.19 -14.08 -7.83
CA GLN A 162 22.14 -13.00 -8.81
C GLN A 162 21.02 -11.99 -8.50
N LEU A 163 21.34 -10.71 -8.65
CA LEU A 163 20.37 -9.61 -8.63
C LEU A 163 20.00 -9.25 -10.07
N PHE A 164 18.72 -9.42 -10.41
CA PHE A 164 18.18 -9.02 -11.70
C PHE A 164 17.60 -7.62 -11.63
N ILE A 165 17.95 -6.78 -12.61
CA ILE A 165 17.37 -5.45 -12.76
C ILE A 165 16.41 -5.47 -13.95
N CYS A 166 15.12 -5.38 -13.65
CA CYS A 166 14.05 -5.33 -14.63
C CYS A 166 13.68 -3.89 -14.92
N THR A 167 13.83 -3.45 -16.18
CA THR A 167 13.39 -2.13 -16.61
C THR A 167 12.02 -2.26 -17.28
N ALA A 168 11.05 -1.45 -16.85
CA ALA A 168 9.76 -1.38 -17.50
C ALA A 168 9.91 -0.73 -18.90
N TYR A 169 9.00 -1.06 -19.80
CA TYR A 169 8.90 -0.40 -21.09
C TYR A 169 7.47 -0.02 -21.36
N ASP A 170 7.29 1.18 -21.88
CA ASP A 170 5.98 1.69 -22.24
C ASP A 170 5.62 1.26 -23.66
N THR A 171 4.34 0.94 -23.84
CA THR A 171 3.76 0.63 -25.15
C THR A 171 2.63 1.60 -25.47
N PHE A 172 2.54 2.00 -26.74
CA PHE A 172 1.39 2.73 -27.28
C PHE A 172 0.83 1.91 -28.43
N GLN A 173 -0.46 1.53 -28.35
CA GLN A 173 -1.10 0.68 -29.37
C GLN A 173 -0.33 -0.62 -29.68
N GLY A 174 0.23 -1.27 -28.67
CA GLY A 174 0.95 -2.55 -28.83
C GLY A 174 2.37 -2.44 -29.38
N ARG A 175 2.83 -1.23 -29.77
CA ARG A 175 4.25 -0.98 -30.12
C ARG A 175 4.99 -0.31 -28.97
N ARG A 176 6.29 -0.56 -28.86
CA ARG A 176 7.17 0.18 -27.94
C ARG A 176 7.23 1.65 -28.34
N LEU A 177 7.33 2.52 -27.34
CA LEU A 177 7.53 3.95 -27.58
C LEU A 177 8.88 4.22 -28.25
N THR A 178 8.91 5.15 -29.20
CA THR A 178 10.13 5.72 -29.76
C THR A 178 10.85 6.60 -28.74
N LEU A 179 12.14 6.90 -28.94
CA LEU A 179 12.91 7.77 -28.04
C LEU A 179 12.26 9.15 -27.82
N ALA A 180 11.68 9.74 -28.87
CA ALA A 180 10.99 11.03 -28.77
C ALA A 180 9.70 10.92 -27.91
N GLU A 181 8.98 9.81 -28.02
CA GLU A 181 7.78 9.55 -27.22
C GLU A 181 8.14 9.21 -25.76
N GLN A 182 9.19 8.42 -25.54
CA GLN A 182 9.72 8.14 -24.21
C GLN A 182 10.14 9.43 -23.50
N PHE A 183 10.86 10.32 -24.21
CA PHE A 183 11.24 11.62 -23.70
C PHE A 183 10.01 12.48 -23.37
N SER A 184 8.98 12.44 -24.23
CA SER A 184 7.72 13.16 -24.01
C SER A 184 6.93 12.62 -22.81
N VAL A 185 6.97 11.31 -22.54
CA VAL A 185 6.34 10.70 -21.36
C VAL A 185 7.11 11.07 -20.09
N ALA A 186 8.45 11.00 -20.13
CA ALA A 186 9.30 11.32 -18.98
C ALA A 186 9.27 12.81 -18.58
N THR A 187 9.12 13.72 -19.56
CA THR A 187 9.12 15.17 -19.34
C THR A 187 7.74 15.77 -19.09
N LYS A 188 6.65 14.99 -19.26
CA LYS A 188 5.30 15.46 -18.96
C LYS A 188 5.20 15.82 -17.47
N PRO A 189 4.83 17.07 -17.13
CA PRO A 189 4.63 17.44 -15.73
C PRO A 189 3.54 16.58 -15.13
N LYS A 190 3.78 16.05 -13.92
CA LYS A 190 2.80 15.27 -13.16
C LYS A 190 1.59 16.15 -12.85
N ILE A 191 0.57 16.14 -13.70
CA ILE A 191 -0.68 16.86 -13.47
C ILE A 191 -1.41 16.13 -12.34
N ARG A 192 -1.43 16.75 -11.16
CA ARG A 192 -2.18 16.28 -9.98
C ARG A 192 -3.64 16.03 -10.36
N GLY A 193 -4.08 14.77 -10.29
CA GLY A 193 -5.49 14.40 -10.22
C GLY A 193 -6.07 13.61 -11.40
N LYS A 194 -5.29 13.26 -12.43
CA LYS A 194 -5.84 12.54 -13.61
C LYS A 194 -4.93 11.48 -14.23
N GLN A 195 -3.93 10.97 -13.52
CA GLN A 195 -3.27 9.75 -13.98
C GLN A 195 -4.00 8.54 -13.40
N ASN A 196 -4.41 7.64 -14.30
CA ASN A 196 -4.54 6.22 -13.96
C ASN A 196 -3.14 5.74 -13.58
N GLU A 197 -2.69 6.05 -12.36
CA GLU A 197 -1.52 5.45 -11.74
C GLU A 197 -1.86 3.99 -11.43
N ARG A 198 -2.07 3.19 -12.48
CA ARG A 198 -2.18 1.74 -12.35
C ARG A 198 -0.76 1.26 -12.08
N ALA A 199 -0.47 1.03 -10.80
CA ALA A 199 0.80 0.61 -10.24
C ALA A 199 1.90 1.71 -10.21
N THR A 200 2.01 2.37 -9.06
CA THR A 200 3.08 3.30 -8.63
C THR A 200 4.46 2.64 -8.49
N LEU A 201 4.77 1.67 -9.36
CA LEU A 201 6.07 0.98 -9.37
C LEU A 201 7.13 1.84 -10.06
N SER A 202 8.37 1.68 -9.61
CA SER A 202 9.53 2.30 -10.23
C SER A 202 9.75 1.74 -11.64
N ASN A 203 10.28 2.56 -12.55
CA ASN A 203 10.68 2.13 -13.90
C ASN A 203 11.78 1.04 -13.86
N ARG A 204 12.59 1.01 -12.78
CA ARG A 204 13.53 -0.08 -12.51
C ARG A 204 13.10 -0.81 -11.25
N VAL A 205 12.97 -2.12 -11.35
CA VAL A 205 12.66 -3.02 -10.24
C VAL A 205 13.79 -4.04 -10.09
N GLU A 206 14.33 -4.11 -8.89
CA GLU A 206 15.35 -5.10 -8.51
C GLU A 206 14.68 -6.37 -7.99
N LEU A 207 15.13 -7.52 -8.48
CA LEU A 207 14.55 -8.83 -8.21
C LEU A 207 15.65 -9.85 -7.91
N ALA A 208 15.49 -10.61 -6.84
CA ALA A 208 16.34 -11.74 -6.52
C ALA A 208 15.56 -12.80 -5.74
N ILE A 209 16.03 -14.04 -5.81
CA ILE A 209 15.47 -15.14 -5.03
C ILE A 209 15.72 -14.85 -3.53
N GLY A 210 14.71 -15.06 -2.69
CA GLY A 210 14.71 -14.75 -1.26
C GLY A 210 14.26 -13.32 -0.93
N MET A 211 14.07 -12.44 -1.91
CA MET A 211 13.60 -11.07 -1.64
C MET A 211 12.13 -11.06 -1.19
N LYS A 212 11.86 -10.27 -0.14
CA LYS A 212 10.49 -9.97 0.30
C LYS A 212 9.87 -8.94 -0.62
N VAL A 213 8.65 -9.23 -1.08
CA VAL A 213 7.90 -8.40 -2.02
C VAL A 213 6.50 -8.12 -1.51
N MET A 214 5.91 -7.04 -2.02
CA MET A 214 4.52 -6.66 -1.77
C MET A 214 3.81 -6.52 -3.11
N VAL A 215 2.63 -7.11 -3.22
CA VAL A 215 1.74 -6.93 -4.36
C VAL A 215 1.13 -5.53 -4.28
N THR A 216 1.19 -4.77 -5.37
CA THR A 216 0.70 -3.37 -5.43
C THR A 216 -0.61 -3.21 -6.22
N SER A 217 -1.18 -4.32 -6.69
CA SER A 217 -2.43 -4.34 -7.45
C SER A 217 -3.30 -5.53 -7.05
N ASN A 218 -4.61 -5.39 -7.22
CA ASN A 218 -5.52 -6.50 -7.00
C ASN A 218 -5.43 -7.46 -8.17
N VAL A 219 -4.82 -8.63 -7.94
CA VAL A 219 -4.66 -9.68 -8.96
C VAL A 219 -5.78 -10.68 -8.82
N GLU A 220 -5.95 -11.25 -7.62
CA GLU A 220 -6.98 -12.24 -7.34
C GLU A 220 -7.43 -12.10 -5.88
N THR A 221 -8.49 -11.31 -5.67
CA THR A 221 -8.96 -10.95 -4.32
C THR A 221 -9.54 -12.13 -3.55
N ASP A 222 -10.09 -13.12 -4.25
CA ASP A 222 -10.67 -14.31 -3.61
C ASP A 222 -9.60 -15.20 -2.97
N LEU A 223 -8.36 -15.12 -3.48
CA LEU A 223 -7.19 -15.82 -2.95
C LEU A 223 -6.32 -14.96 -2.01
N ASP A 224 -6.82 -13.79 -1.60
CA ASP A 224 -6.10 -12.76 -0.84
C ASP A 224 -4.81 -12.25 -1.54
N ILE A 225 -4.76 -12.30 -2.88
CA ILE A 225 -3.70 -11.71 -3.70
C ILE A 225 -4.15 -10.31 -4.13
N ALA A 226 -4.13 -9.41 -3.15
CA ALA A 226 -4.56 -8.02 -3.28
C ALA A 226 -3.43 -7.05 -2.96
N ASP A 227 -3.66 -5.76 -3.24
CA ASP A 227 -2.76 -4.69 -2.83
C ASP A 227 -2.42 -4.80 -1.33
N GLY A 228 -1.13 -4.76 -1.00
CA GLY A 228 -0.60 -4.95 0.34
C GLY A 228 -0.26 -6.40 0.72
N ALA A 229 -0.61 -7.39 -0.10
CA ALA A 229 -0.25 -8.79 0.16
C ALA A 229 1.27 -8.98 0.06
N ARG A 230 1.85 -9.68 1.04
CA ARG A 230 3.31 -9.84 1.16
C ARG A 230 3.75 -11.27 0.85
N GLY A 231 4.92 -11.42 0.26
CA GLY A 231 5.50 -12.72 -0.05
C GLY A 231 7.01 -12.67 -0.19
N GLU A 232 7.57 -13.80 -0.62
CA GLU A 232 9.00 -13.99 -0.87
C GLU A 232 9.19 -14.61 -2.25
N ILE A 233 10.12 -14.07 -3.05
CA ILE A 233 10.45 -14.63 -4.35
C ILE A 233 11.17 -15.97 -4.14
N ILE A 234 10.61 -17.06 -4.65
CA ILE A 234 11.24 -18.39 -4.59
C ILE A 234 11.90 -18.79 -5.91
N LYS A 235 11.46 -18.20 -7.03
CA LYS A 235 12.01 -18.48 -8.35
C LYS A 235 11.73 -17.34 -9.31
N ILE A 236 12.68 -17.07 -10.18
CA ILE A 236 12.55 -16.14 -11.30
C ILE A 236 12.77 -16.96 -12.57
N VAL A 237 11.82 -16.91 -13.50
CA VAL A 237 11.95 -17.54 -14.81
C VAL A 237 12.02 -16.43 -15.85
N LEU A 238 13.14 -16.38 -16.56
CA LEU A 238 13.45 -15.34 -17.53
C LEU A 238 12.72 -15.59 -18.85
N ASP A 239 12.61 -14.54 -19.66
CA ASP A 239 12.05 -14.63 -21.00
C ASP A 239 12.94 -15.52 -21.90
N GLU A 240 12.35 -16.28 -22.81
CA GLU A 240 13.08 -17.15 -23.74
C GLU A 240 14.02 -16.35 -24.66
N GLN A 241 13.77 -15.05 -24.86
CA GLN A 241 14.58 -14.14 -25.65
C GLN A 241 15.89 -13.72 -24.94
N GLU A 242 16.00 -13.95 -23.63
CA GLU A 242 17.21 -13.68 -22.85
C GLU A 242 18.28 -14.75 -23.08
N THR A 243 19.06 -14.59 -24.14
CA THR A 243 20.04 -15.61 -24.59
C THR A 243 21.49 -15.33 -24.16
N ALA A 244 21.80 -14.14 -23.65
CA ALA A 244 23.17 -13.68 -23.42
C ALA A 244 23.49 -13.36 -21.94
N LEU A 245 22.84 -14.02 -20.99
CA LEU A 245 23.06 -13.74 -19.57
C LEU A 245 24.24 -14.56 -19.02
N SER A 246 25.22 -13.86 -18.43
CA SER A 246 26.33 -14.51 -17.73
C SER A 246 25.85 -15.09 -16.39
N PRO A 247 25.95 -16.41 -16.16
CA PRO A 247 25.56 -17.03 -14.90
C PRO A 247 26.44 -16.59 -13.71
N LEU A 248 27.62 -16.05 -14.00
CA LEU A 248 28.61 -15.62 -13.02
C LEU A 248 28.50 -14.13 -12.66
N ALA A 249 27.71 -13.37 -13.42
CA ALA A 249 27.53 -11.96 -13.13
C ALA A 249 26.64 -11.78 -11.89
N PRO A 250 27.11 -11.10 -10.83
CA PRO A 250 26.30 -10.91 -9.60
C PRO A 250 25.10 -9.98 -9.82
N ILE A 251 25.19 -9.07 -10.80
CA ILE A 251 24.12 -8.16 -11.20
C ILE A 251 23.89 -8.33 -12.69
N VAL A 252 22.62 -8.48 -13.08
CA VAL A 252 22.20 -8.70 -14.46
C VAL A 252 21.07 -7.74 -14.81
N ASP A 253 21.32 -6.81 -15.73
CA ASP A 253 20.27 -5.98 -16.32
C ASP A 253 19.51 -6.80 -17.39
N LEU A 254 18.21 -6.98 -17.18
CA LEU A 254 17.34 -7.69 -18.12
C LEU A 254 16.89 -6.75 -19.24
N THR A 255 16.90 -7.25 -20.46
CA THR A 255 16.36 -6.59 -21.66
C THR A 255 14.85 -6.78 -21.76
N TYR A 256 14.39 -7.96 -21.38
CA TYR A 256 13.00 -8.39 -21.35
C TYR A 256 12.59 -8.71 -19.92
N PRO A 257 11.34 -8.44 -19.55
CA PRO A 257 10.92 -8.69 -18.19
C PRO A 257 10.75 -10.21 -18.01
N PRO A 258 10.85 -10.75 -16.78
CA PRO A 258 10.76 -12.19 -16.56
C PRO A 258 9.46 -12.79 -17.10
N ALA A 259 9.53 -13.96 -17.74
CA ALA A 259 8.36 -14.71 -18.17
C ALA A 259 7.38 -14.96 -17.02
N PHE A 260 7.88 -15.27 -15.82
CA PHE A 260 7.11 -15.23 -14.58
C PHE A 260 8.02 -15.26 -13.34
N ILE A 261 7.46 -14.77 -12.23
CA ILE A 261 8.09 -14.79 -10.91
C ILE A 261 7.21 -15.62 -9.99
N LEU A 262 7.79 -16.62 -9.32
CA LEU A 262 7.10 -17.39 -8.31
C LEU A 262 7.31 -16.75 -6.95
N VAL A 263 6.20 -16.38 -6.31
CA VAL A 263 6.18 -15.76 -4.98
C VAL A 263 5.48 -16.69 -3.99
N LYS A 264 6.17 -17.04 -2.91
CA LYS A 264 5.58 -17.70 -1.74
C LYS A 264 4.92 -16.63 -0.86
N MET A 265 3.60 -16.60 -0.87
CA MET A 265 2.81 -15.63 -0.10
C MET A 265 2.87 -15.93 1.41
N SER A 266 2.95 -14.88 2.23
CA SER A 266 3.05 -15.00 3.70
C SER A 266 1.71 -15.41 4.35
N ARG A 267 0.60 -15.07 3.68
CA ARG A 267 -0.76 -15.48 4.04
C ARG A 267 -1.51 -15.82 2.77
N THR A 268 -2.07 -17.01 2.69
CA THR A 268 -3.06 -17.42 1.69
C THR A 268 -4.08 -18.32 2.37
N LYS A 269 -5.34 -18.31 1.91
CA LYS A 269 -6.39 -19.22 2.40
C LYS A 269 -6.21 -20.68 1.97
N SER A 270 -5.18 -21.03 1.19
CA SER A 270 -4.97 -22.38 0.63
C SER A 270 -3.52 -22.85 0.82
N ASN A 271 -3.35 -24.09 1.28
CA ASN A 271 -2.07 -24.60 1.80
C ASN A 271 -0.94 -24.83 0.79
N TRP A 272 -1.18 -24.77 -0.52
CA TRP A 272 -0.14 -24.83 -1.54
C TRP A 272 -0.80 -24.74 -2.92
N ARG A 273 -0.23 -23.92 -3.81
CA ARG A 273 -0.23 -24.09 -5.28
C ARG A 273 0.58 -22.97 -5.93
N VAL A 274 1.24 -23.33 -7.03
CA VAL A 274 1.97 -22.44 -7.95
C VAL A 274 0.98 -21.39 -8.46
N LEU A 275 1.24 -20.11 -8.17
CA LEU A 275 0.40 -19.03 -8.66
C LEU A 275 1.04 -18.40 -9.91
N THR A 276 0.41 -18.78 -11.03
CA THR A 276 0.11 -17.99 -12.24
C THR A 276 1.24 -17.22 -12.93
N LYS A 277 1.41 -17.60 -14.20
CA LYS A 277 1.86 -16.78 -15.34
C LYS A 277 1.49 -15.30 -15.09
N MET A 278 2.49 -14.44 -14.88
CA MET A 278 2.34 -13.01 -15.19
C MET A 278 2.24 -12.91 -16.71
N SER A 279 1.09 -13.33 -17.25
CA SER A 279 0.74 -13.01 -18.61
C SER A 279 0.58 -11.51 -18.61
N TYR A 280 1.44 -10.80 -19.33
CA TYR A 280 1.28 -9.38 -19.64
C TYR A 280 -0.03 -9.17 -20.40
N HIS A 281 -1.16 -9.21 -19.69
CA HIS A 281 -2.40 -8.63 -20.14
C HIS A 281 -2.41 -7.20 -19.59
N TRP A 282 -1.61 -6.36 -20.24
CA TRP A 282 -1.92 -4.94 -20.31
C TRP A 282 -3.23 -4.81 -21.08
N PHE A 283 -4.36 -5.00 -20.37
CA PHE A 283 -5.68 -4.78 -20.95
C PHE A 283 -5.79 -3.29 -21.34
N HIS A 284 -6.23 -3.10 -22.58
CA HIS A 284 -6.55 -1.86 -23.28
C HIS A 284 -7.16 -0.73 -22.40
#